data_AF-A0A3N5NW93-F1
#
_entry.id   AF-A0A3N5NW93-F1
#
_cell.length_a   1.000
_cell.length_b   1.000
_cell.length_c   1.000
_cell.angle_alpha   90.00
_cell.angle_beta   90.00
_cell.angle_gamma   90.00
#
_symmetry.space_group_name_H-M   'P 1'
#
loop_
_entity.id
_entity.type
_entity.pdbx_description
1 polymer ?
#
loop_
_entity_poly.entity_id
_entity_poly.type
_entity_poly.pdbx_seq_one_letter_code
_entity_poly.pdbx_strand_id
1 'polypeptide(L)'
;MLALNVAKEVRKDALVFQAAAEAISSGAVASVTTVQRVLEASRNIDQDFLSSVGSFPVRVVIRYEEILPLRRRRIERMLEAACRILGSWTGAGGVRDAIRSSYAPSEFETALNEVLRLYTQEVRVLSRAVRLPLLLVPLRELAAQRLSDVMTDVGARLARDVRLATYGT
;
A
#
# COMPACT_ATOMS: atom_id res chain seq x y z
N MET A 1 -16.85 -3.10 9.47
CA MET A 1 -15.57 -3.82 9.20
C MET A 1 -14.85 -3.34 7.95
N LEU A 2 -15.44 -3.42 6.76
CA LEU A 2 -14.77 -2.99 5.51
C LEU A 2 -14.37 -1.50 5.52
N ALA A 3 -15.28 -0.60 5.87
CA ALA A 3 -15.00 0.84 5.93
C ALA A 3 -13.87 1.19 6.92
N LEU A 4 -13.81 0.51 8.06
CA LEU A 4 -12.73 0.69 9.06
C LEU A 4 -11.39 0.20 8.50
N ASN A 5 -11.36 -0.93 7.79
CA ASN A 5 -10.15 -1.42 7.16
C ASN A 5 -9.67 -0.49 6.03
N VAL A 6 -10.58 0.05 5.22
CA VAL A 6 -10.25 1.04 4.18
C VAL A 6 -9.69 2.31 4.81
N ALA A 7 -10.34 2.86 5.84
CA ALA A 7 -9.85 4.04 6.55
C ALA A 7 -8.45 3.82 7.15
N LYS A 8 -8.20 2.63 7.70
CA LYS A 8 -6.89 2.22 8.20
C LYS A 8 -5.82 2.21 7.10
N GLU A 9 -6.10 1.63 5.93
CA GLU A 9 -5.13 1.63 4.81
C GLU A 9 -4.91 3.06 4.28
N VAL A 10 -5.95 3.89 4.14
CA VAL A 10 -5.81 5.31 3.75
C VAL A 10 -4.91 6.08 4.72
N ARG A 11 -5.04 5.85 6.04
CA ARG A 11 -4.16 6.48 7.03
C ARG A 11 -2.69 6.06 6.87
N LYS A 12 -2.42 4.80 6.50
CA LYS A 12 -1.04 4.34 6.24
C LYS A 12 -0.46 4.98 4.99
N ASP A 13 -1.25 5.04 3.92
CA ASP A 13 -0.82 5.65 2.67
C ASP A 13 -0.55 7.15 2.85
N ALA A 14 -1.38 7.83 3.65
CA ALA A 14 -1.17 9.24 4.00
C ALA A 14 0.17 9.49 4.72
N LEU A 15 0.64 8.58 5.57
CA LEU A 15 1.96 8.70 6.22
C LEU A 15 3.10 8.74 5.20
N VAL A 16 2.97 8.00 4.09
CA VAL A 16 3.95 8.01 3.02
C VAL A 16 4.01 9.37 2.33
N PHE A 17 2.85 9.94 1.99
CA PHE A 17 2.78 11.27 1.36
C PHE A 17 3.26 12.38 2.30
N GLN A 18 2.93 12.31 3.59
CA GLN A 18 3.44 13.25 4.60
C GLN A 18 4.96 13.18 4.71
N ALA A 19 5.52 11.96 4.80
CA ALA A 19 6.96 11.77 4.85
C ALA A 19 7.68 12.27 3.59
N ALA A 20 7.07 12.10 2.41
CA ALA A 20 7.60 12.65 1.16
C ALA A 20 7.57 14.19 1.14
N ALA A 21 6.48 14.81 1.61
CA ALA A 21 6.37 16.26 1.71
C ALA A 21 7.38 16.87 2.69
N GLU A 22 7.61 16.22 3.83
CA GLU A 22 8.64 16.61 4.80
C GLU A 22 10.05 16.53 4.20
N ALA A 23 10.35 15.46 3.46
CA ALA A 23 11.63 15.29 2.77
C ALA A 23 11.88 16.40 1.75
N ILE A 24 10.89 16.70 0.90
CA ILE A 24 10.98 17.79 -0.09
C ILE A 24 11.17 19.14 0.60
N SER A 25 10.38 19.44 1.64
CA SER A 25 10.42 20.73 2.35
C SER A 25 11.77 20.97 3.04
N SER A 26 12.45 19.90 3.45
CA SER A 26 13.79 19.96 4.07
C SER A 26 14.94 19.86 3.07
N GLY A 27 14.65 19.73 1.76
CA GLY A 27 15.67 19.48 0.73
C GLY A 27 16.37 18.13 0.87
N ALA A 28 15.82 17.22 1.68
CA ALA A 28 16.37 15.91 1.94
C ALA A 28 15.80 14.86 0.98
N VAL A 29 16.59 13.83 0.68
CA VAL A 29 16.11 12.64 -0.03
C VAL A 29 15.49 11.68 0.98
N ALA A 30 14.36 11.07 0.62
CA ALA A 30 13.74 10.02 1.43
C ALA A 30 14.75 8.90 1.72
N SER A 31 15.13 8.78 2.99
CA SER A 31 16.21 7.93 3.47
C SER A 31 15.69 6.58 4.01
N VAL A 32 16.61 5.66 4.29
CA VAL A 32 16.30 4.43 5.05
C VAL A 32 15.63 4.74 6.38
N THR A 33 16.02 5.82 7.06
CA THR A 33 15.39 6.26 8.31
C THR A 33 13.95 6.74 8.11
N THR A 34 13.64 7.36 6.97
CA THR A 34 12.28 7.76 6.59
C THR A 34 11.39 6.54 6.41
N VAL A 35 11.85 5.53 5.66
CA VAL A 35 11.15 4.26 5.45
C VAL A 35 10.88 3.56 6.79
N GLN A 36 11.89 3.52 7.68
CA GLN A 36 11.76 2.89 8.99
C GLN A 36 10.71 3.58 9.88
N ARG A 37 10.68 4.91 9.90
CA ARG A 37 9.67 5.68 10.63
C ARG A 37 8.25 5.40 10.12
N VAL A 38 8.06 5.36 8.80
CA VAL A 38 6.76 5.04 8.20
C VAL A 38 6.34 3.61 8.53
N LEU A 39 7.27 2.64 8.50
CA LEU A 39 7.00 1.26 8.91
C LEU A 39 6.51 1.18 10.35
N GLU A 40 7.19 1.84 11.28
CA GLU A 40 6.82 1.87 12.70
C GLU A 40 5.45 2.53 12.92
N ALA A 41 5.20 3.68 12.30
CA ALA A 41 3.91 4.34 12.37
C ALA A 41 2.78 3.48 11.77
N SER A 42 3.04 2.76 10.66
CA SER A 42 2.07 1.84 10.06
C SER A 42 1.72 0.66 11.00
N ARG A 43 2.68 0.21 11.81
CA ARG A 43 2.48 -0.85 12.80
C ARG A 43 1.58 -0.38 13.94
N ASN A 44 1.74 0.87 14.39
CA ASN A 44 0.87 1.45 15.42
C ASN A 44 -0.58 1.53 14.90
N ILE A 45 -0.78 1.94 13.65
CA ILE A 45 -2.11 1.95 13.01
C ILE A 45 -2.73 0.53 12.94
N ASP A 46 -1.92 -0.49 12.64
CA ASP A 46 -2.39 -1.89 12.66
C ASP A 46 -2.81 -2.32 14.07
N GLN A 47 -2.05 -1.94 15.10
CA GLN A 47 -2.36 -2.26 16.49
C GLN A 47 -3.63 -1.56 16.99
N ASP A 48 -3.80 -0.29 16.66
CA ASP A 48 -5.02 0.48 16.96
C ASP A 48 -6.24 -0.12 16.26
N PHE A 49 -6.08 -0.57 15.01
CA PHE A 49 -7.16 -1.26 14.31
C PHE A 49 -7.50 -2.58 15.00
N LEU A 50 -6.50 -3.41 15.33
CA LEU A 50 -6.71 -4.70 16.00
C LEU A 50 -7.37 -4.54 17.38
N SER A 51 -7.05 -3.49 18.13
CA SER A 51 -7.71 -3.20 19.41
C SER A 51 -9.16 -2.74 19.21
N SER A 52 -9.44 -1.98 18.15
CA SER A 52 -10.78 -1.47 17.82
C SER A 52 -11.76 -2.53 17.32
N VAL A 53 -11.28 -3.63 16.74
CA VAL A 53 -12.16 -4.69 16.18
C VAL A 53 -12.64 -5.72 17.21
N GLY A 54 -12.24 -5.60 18.48
CA GLY A 54 -12.78 -6.39 19.59
C GLY A 54 -12.59 -7.92 19.44
N SER A 55 -13.19 -8.70 20.34
CA SER A 55 -13.06 -10.16 20.45
C SER A 55 -13.62 -10.93 19.24
N PHE A 56 -12.95 -10.82 18.10
CA PHE A 56 -13.24 -11.67 16.96
C PHE A 56 -12.87 -13.11 17.33
N PRO A 57 -13.74 -14.11 17.10
CA PRO A 57 -13.53 -15.50 17.56
C PRO A 57 -12.36 -16.20 16.85
N VAL A 58 -11.63 -15.50 15.98
CA VAL A 58 -10.44 -15.97 15.28
C VAL A 58 -9.25 -15.13 15.72
N ARG A 59 -8.25 -15.79 16.33
CA ARG A 59 -7.01 -15.14 16.74
C ARG A 59 -6.16 -14.80 15.50
N VAL A 60 -6.10 -13.52 15.15
CA VAL A 60 -5.19 -12.99 14.12
C VAL A 60 -3.83 -12.74 14.77
N VAL A 61 -2.80 -13.47 14.34
CA VAL A 61 -1.42 -13.24 14.80
C VAL A 61 -0.60 -12.74 13.62
N ILE A 62 -0.47 -11.41 13.51
CA ILE A 62 0.34 -10.80 12.44
C ILE A 62 1.82 -11.14 12.69
N ARG A 63 2.37 -11.99 11.82
CA ARG A 63 3.79 -12.31 11.75
C ARG A 63 4.53 -11.20 11.00
N TYR A 64 4.89 -10.15 11.74
CA TYR A 64 5.53 -8.96 11.18
C TYR A 64 6.83 -9.32 10.44
N GLU A 65 7.57 -10.31 10.90
CA GLU A 65 8.76 -10.84 10.25
C GLU A 65 8.52 -11.30 8.79
N GLU A 66 7.33 -11.82 8.47
CA GLU A 66 7.00 -12.28 7.12
C GLU A 66 6.50 -11.15 6.21
N ILE A 67 5.81 -10.15 6.78
CA ILE A 67 5.20 -9.06 6.00
C ILE A 67 6.12 -7.84 5.85
N LEU A 68 6.99 -7.57 6.82
CA LEU A 68 7.83 -6.36 6.84
C LEU A 68 8.71 -6.20 5.59
N PRO A 69 9.31 -7.26 5.00
CA PRO A 69 10.09 -7.10 3.76
C PRO A 69 9.24 -6.58 2.58
N LEU A 70 8.03 -7.11 2.42
CA LEU A 70 7.10 -6.66 1.37
C LEU A 70 6.61 -5.23 1.64
N ARG A 71 6.26 -4.96 2.89
CA ARG A 71 5.76 -3.64 3.30
C ARG A 71 6.82 -2.55 3.17
N ARG A 72 8.07 -2.87 3.52
CA ARG A 72 9.22 -1.98 3.29
C ARG A 72 9.31 -1.62 1.82
N ARG A 73 9.31 -2.63 0.94
CA ARG A 73 9.40 -2.42 -0.50
C ARG A 73 8.22 -1.62 -1.05
N ARG A 74 7.00 -1.85 -0.55
CA ARG A 74 5.82 -1.06 -0.93
C ARG A 74 5.97 0.40 -0.51
N ILE A 75 6.39 0.66 0.74
CA ILE A 75 6.63 2.01 1.25
C ILE A 75 7.72 2.72 0.44
N GLU A 76 8.82 2.03 0.10
CA GLU A 76 9.89 2.58 -0.75
C GLU A 76 9.35 3.02 -2.11
N ARG A 77 8.56 2.17 -2.79
CA ARG A 77 7.94 2.52 -4.08
C ARG A 77 6.95 3.67 -3.97
N MET A 78 6.15 3.69 -2.91
CA MET A 78 5.21 4.77 -2.68
C MET A 78 5.90 6.09 -2.34
N LEU A 79 6.99 6.06 -1.55
CA LEU A 79 7.81 7.24 -1.25
C LEU A 79 8.48 7.78 -2.52
N GLU A 80 9.07 6.91 -3.34
CA GLU A 80 9.64 7.28 -4.63
C GLU A 80 8.62 8.01 -5.50
N ALA A 81 7.42 7.44 -5.64
CA ALA A 81 6.35 8.04 -6.42
C ALA A 81 5.83 9.35 -5.81
N ALA A 82 5.61 9.39 -4.50
CA ALA A 82 5.15 10.59 -3.80
C ALA A 82 6.17 11.74 -3.92
N CYS A 83 7.47 11.46 -3.74
CA CYS A 83 8.51 12.46 -3.93
C CYS A 83 8.55 13.00 -5.37
N ARG A 84 8.43 12.11 -6.36
CA ARG A 84 8.44 12.52 -7.77
C ARG A 84 7.23 13.38 -8.15
N ILE A 85 6.05 13.06 -7.63
CA ILE A 85 4.79 13.80 -7.89
C ILE A 85 4.79 15.13 -7.13
N LEU A 86 5.14 15.13 -5.84
CA LEU A 86 5.15 16.35 -5.04
C LEU A 86 6.27 17.31 -5.49
N GLY A 87 7.43 16.77 -5.92
CA GLY A 87 8.53 17.58 -6.42
C GLY A 87 8.26 18.25 -7.78
N SER A 88 7.34 17.70 -8.58
CA SER A 88 6.89 18.31 -9.84
C SER A 88 5.69 19.24 -9.64
N TRP A 89 5.09 19.26 -8.44
CA TRP A 89 3.89 20.02 -8.18
C TRP A 89 4.21 21.50 -7.95
N THR A 90 3.88 22.33 -8.94
CA THR A 90 4.12 23.78 -8.92
C THR A 90 3.01 24.60 -8.24
N GLY A 91 2.02 23.94 -7.63
CA GLY A 91 0.86 24.58 -6.97
C GLY A 91 -0.16 25.23 -7.92
N ALA A 92 0.23 25.61 -9.14
CA ALA A 92 -0.66 26.20 -10.15
C ALA A 92 -1.48 25.14 -10.93
N GLY A 93 -1.00 23.90 -10.99
CA GLY A 93 -1.68 22.75 -11.61
C GLY A 93 -2.32 21.82 -10.59
N GLY A 94 -3.26 20.99 -11.06
CA GLY A 94 -3.87 19.95 -10.23
C GLY A 94 -2.96 18.72 -10.06
N VAL A 95 -3.38 17.76 -9.23
CA VAL A 95 -2.65 16.49 -9.02
C VAL A 95 -2.41 15.74 -10.33
N ARG A 96 -3.35 15.80 -11.29
CA ARG A 96 -3.16 15.19 -12.62
C ARG A 96 -1.98 15.79 -13.37
N ASP A 97 -1.81 17.11 -13.31
CA ASP A 97 -0.72 17.80 -13.99
C ASP A 97 0.62 17.42 -13.38
N ALA A 98 0.70 17.37 -12.04
CA ALA A 98 1.87 16.88 -11.33
C ALA A 98 2.24 15.44 -11.76
N ILE A 99 1.26 14.53 -11.83
CA ILE A 99 1.51 13.16 -12.30
C ILE A 99 1.99 13.14 -13.76
N ARG A 100 1.36 13.92 -14.66
CA ARG A 100 1.74 14.01 -16.08
C ARG A 100 3.15 14.58 -16.27
N SER A 101 3.54 15.54 -15.45
CA SER A 101 4.90 16.10 -15.44
C SER A 101 5.93 15.14 -14.85
N SER A 102 5.51 14.27 -13.93
CA SER A 102 6.38 13.29 -13.30
C SER A 102 6.59 12.06 -14.17
N TYR A 103 5.56 11.52 -14.83
CA TYR A 103 5.61 10.20 -15.44
C TYR A 103 5.13 10.18 -16.90
N ALA A 104 5.77 9.34 -17.71
CA ALA A 104 5.14 8.88 -18.95
C ALA A 104 3.92 7.98 -18.64
N PRO A 105 2.89 7.92 -19.50
CA PRO A 105 1.66 7.17 -19.21
C PRO A 105 1.92 5.69 -18.84
N SER A 106 2.75 4.98 -19.60
CA SER A 106 3.08 3.58 -19.35
C SER A 106 3.93 3.37 -18.09
N GLU A 107 4.79 4.33 -17.78
CA GLU A 107 5.63 4.32 -16.58
C GLU A 107 4.76 4.47 -15.32
N PHE A 108 3.78 5.38 -15.35
CA PHE A 108 2.82 5.55 -14.26
C PHE A 108 1.97 4.30 -14.02
N GLU A 109 1.41 3.69 -15.08
CA GLU A 109 0.67 2.43 -14.96
C GLU A 109 1.54 1.32 -14.36
N THR A 110 2.81 1.22 -14.79
CA THR A 110 3.74 0.23 -14.26
C THR A 110 4.03 0.45 -12.78
N ALA A 111 4.32 1.69 -12.37
CA ALA A 111 4.60 2.04 -10.98
C ALA A 111 3.39 1.76 -10.07
N LEU A 112 2.19 2.15 -10.50
CA LEU A 112 0.95 1.91 -9.76
C LEU A 112 0.65 0.41 -9.64
N ASN A 113 0.81 -0.34 -10.73
CA ASN A 113 0.62 -1.78 -10.73
C ASN A 113 1.64 -2.49 -9.82
N GLU A 114 2.89 -2.03 -9.75
CA GLU A 114 3.90 -2.58 -8.84
C GLU A 114 3.46 -2.43 -7.37
N VAL A 115 2.96 -1.25 -6.98
CA VAL A 115 2.45 -1.00 -5.62
C VAL A 115 1.26 -1.92 -5.29
N LEU A 116 0.31 -2.06 -6.21
CA LEU A 116 -0.87 -2.92 -6.03
C LEU A 116 -0.48 -4.40 -5.94
N ARG A 117 0.49 -4.85 -6.76
CA ARG A 117 1.02 -6.21 -6.70
C ARG A 117 1.71 -6.49 -5.36
N LEU A 118 2.50 -5.55 -4.84
CA LEU A 118 3.13 -5.67 -3.52
C LEU A 118 2.06 -5.76 -2.41
N TYR A 119 0.99 -4.96 -2.49
CA TYR A 119 -0.12 -5.04 -1.55
C TYR A 119 -0.83 -6.40 -1.59
N THR A 120 -1.07 -6.96 -2.79
CA THR A 120 -1.63 -8.31 -2.94
C THR A 120 -0.73 -9.37 -2.29
N GLN A 121 0.59 -9.25 -2.44
CA GLN A 121 1.54 -10.15 -1.77
C GLN A 121 1.47 -10.03 -0.24
N GLU A 122 1.34 -8.81 0.29
CA GLU A 122 1.14 -8.59 1.73
C GLU A 122 -0.15 -9.25 2.23
N VAL A 123 -1.26 -9.09 1.52
CA VAL A 123 -2.55 -9.71 1.90
C VAL A 123 -2.46 -11.23 1.87
N ARG A 124 -1.74 -11.81 0.90
CA ARG A 124 -1.48 -13.25 0.86
C ARG A 124 -0.70 -13.72 2.09
N VAL A 125 0.33 -13.00 2.51
CA VAL A 125 1.06 -13.32 3.75
C VAL A 125 0.15 -13.18 4.97
N LEU A 126 -0.66 -12.13 5.04
CA LEU A 126 -1.62 -11.91 6.13
C LEU A 126 -2.71 -12.98 6.20
N SER A 127 -3.15 -13.57 5.10
CA SER A 127 -4.12 -14.67 5.15
C SER A 127 -3.60 -15.88 5.93
N ARG A 128 -2.27 -16.07 6.02
CA ARG A 128 -1.63 -17.11 6.83
C ARG A 128 -1.56 -16.77 8.32
N ALA A 129 -1.70 -15.48 8.67
CA ALA A 129 -1.79 -14.99 10.04
C ALA A 129 -3.12 -15.40 10.72
N VAL A 130 -4.12 -15.81 9.94
CA VAL A 130 -5.39 -16.34 10.44
C VAL A 130 -5.18 -17.80 10.88
N ARG A 131 -5.26 -18.04 12.20
CA ARG A 131 -5.22 -19.40 12.75
C ARG A 131 -6.57 -20.09 12.50
N LEU A 132 -6.53 -21.18 11.73
CA LEU A 132 -7.65 -22.08 11.53
C LEU A 132 -7.30 -23.48 12.04
N PRO A 133 -8.29 -24.31 12.41
CA PRO A 133 -8.08 -25.74 12.66
C PRO A 133 -7.31 -26.40 11.50
N LEU A 134 -6.41 -27.35 11.80
CA LEU A 134 -5.50 -27.97 10.82
C LEU A 134 -6.23 -28.54 9.59
N LEU A 135 -7.43 -29.07 9.77
CA LEU A 135 -8.28 -29.61 8.70
C LEU A 135 -8.72 -28.55 7.68
N LEU A 136 -8.75 -27.27 8.06
CA LEU A 136 -9.18 -26.16 7.21
C LEU A 136 -8.00 -25.41 6.55
N VAL A 137 -6.76 -25.83 6.81
CA VAL A 137 -5.56 -25.22 6.20
C VAL A 137 -5.57 -25.28 4.67
N PRO A 138 -5.93 -26.41 4.01
CA PRO A 138 -5.98 -26.45 2.54
C PRO A 138 -7.03 -25.49 1.96
N LEU A 139 -8.19 -25.39 2.61
CA LEU A 139 -9.25 -24.46 2.22
C LEU A 139 -8.80 -23.00 2.36
N ARG A 140 -8.05 -22.68 3.42
CA ARG A 140 -7.46 -21.35 3.62
C ARG A 140 -6.48 -20.99 2.51
N GLU A 141 -5.55 -21.89 2.16
CA GLU A 141 -4.58 -21.62 1.10
C GLU A 141 -5.26 -21.46 -0.27
N LEU A 142 -6.30 -22.26 -0.55
CA LEU A 142 -7.10 -22.11 -1.77
C LEU A 142 -7.82 -20.75 -1.80
N ALA A 143 -8.46 -20.35 -0.71
CA ALA A 143 -9.13 -19.06 -0.60
C ALA A 143 -8.14 -17.90 -0.73
N ALA A 144 -6.98 -17.99 -0.08
CA ALA A 144 -5.91 -17.02 -0.18
C ALA A 144 -5.35 -16.89 -1.60
N GLN A 145 -5.16 -18.01 -2.29
CA GLN A 145 -4.71 -18.02 -3.69
C GLN A 145 -5.74 -17.35 -4.59
N ARG A 146 -7.02 -17.76 -4.50
CA ARG A 146 -8.10 -17.17 -5.29
C ARG A 146 -8.24 -15.66 -5.05
N LEU A 147 -8.17 -15.24 -3.79
CA LEU A 147 -8.19 -13.82 -3.45
C LEU A 147 -6.99 -13.09 -4.06
N SER A 148 -5.79 -13.68 -4.00
CA SER A 148 -4.59 -13.09 -4.59
C SER A 148 -4.69 -12.95 -6.10
N ASP A 149 -5.26 -13.95 -6.79
CA ASP A 149 -5.46 -13.92 -8.25
C ASP A 149 -6.43 -12.79 -8.63
N VAL A 150 -7.58 -12.71 -7.94
CA VAL A 150 -8.57 -11.65 -8.15
C VAL A 150 -7.96 -10.28 -7.88
N MET A 151 -7.23 -10.12 -6.77
CA MET A 151 -6.59 -8.84 -6.44
C MET A 151 -5.52 -8.44 -7.44
N THR A 152 -4.78 -9.40 -8.00
CA THR A 152 -3.77 -9.12 -9.04
C THR A 152 -4.44 -8.63 -10.32
N ASP A 153 -5.49 -9.31 -10.77
CA ASP A 153 -6.24 -8.94 -11.96
C ASP A 153 -6.94 -7.60 -11.81
N VAL A 154 -7.61 -7.37 -10.67
CA VAL A 154 -8.27 -6.10 -10.36
C VAL A 154 -7.24 -4.98 -10.23
N GLY A 155 -6.09 -5.25 -9.61
CA GLY A 155 -5.00 -4.29 -9.48
C GLY A 155 -4.46 -3.82 -10.83
N ALA A 156 -4.24 -4.75 -11.75
CA ALA A 156 -3.76 -4.41 -13.10
C ALA A 156 -4.81 -3.58 -13.89
N ARG A 157 -6.10 -3.95 -13.79
CA ARG A 157 -7.18 -3.17 -14.41
C ARG A 157 -7.29 -1.78 -13.80
N LEU A 158 -7.26 -1.68 -12.47
CA LEU A 158 -7.31 -0.40 -11.77
C LEU A 158 -6.13 0.49 -12.16
N ALA A 159 -4.92 -0.04 -12.27
CA ALA A 159 -3.76 0.74 -12.71
C ALA A 159 -3.97 1.33 -14.11
N ARG A 160 -4.53 0.54 -15.02
CA ARG A 160 -4.90 0.99 -16.38
C ARG A 160 -6.00 2.04 -16.35
N ASP A 161 -7.04 1.84 -15.56
CA ASP A 161 -8.19 2.76 -15.46
C ASP A 161 -7.75 4.11 -14.87
N VAL A 162 -6.88 4.09 -13.85
CA VAL A 162 -6.32 5.30 -13.25
C VAL A 162 -5.37 6.00 -14.24
N ARG A 163 -4.57 5.26 -15.03
CA ARG A 163 -3.81 5.85 -16.14
C ARG A 163 -4.74 6.51 -17.15
N LEU A 164 -5.83 5.85 -17.57
CA LEU A 164 -6.79 6.42 -18.51
C LEU A 164 -7.47 7.67 -17.92
N ALA A 165 -7.86 7.66 -16.65
CA ALA A 165 -8.44 8.85 -16.00
C ALA A 165 -7.44 10.00 -15.83
N THR A 166 -6.14 9.70 -15.79
CA THR A 166 -5.08 10.70 -15.62
C THR A 166 -4.59 11.25 -16.96
N TYR A 167 -4.50 10.43 -18.01
CA TYR A 167 -3.89 10.79 -19.31
C TYR A 167 -4.88 10.76 -20.49
N GLY A 168 -6.04 10.14 -20.33
CA GLY A 168 -7.11 10.14 -21.34
C GLY A 168 -7.93 11.41 -21.22
N THR A 169 -7.92 12.21 -22.30
CA THR A 169 -8.63 13.48 -22.48
C THR A 169 -8.69 14.38 -21.24
#